data_AF-A3QQ73-F1
#
_entry.id   AF-A3QQ73-F1
#
_cell.length_a   1.000
_cell.length_b   1.000
_cell.length_c   1.000
_cell.angle_alpha   90.00
_cell.angle_beta   90.00
_cell.angle_gamma   90.00
#
_symmetry.space_group_name_H-M   'P 1'
#
loop_
_entity.id
_entity.type
_entity.pdbx_description
1 polymer ?
#
loop_
_entity_poly.entity_id
_entity_poly.type
_entity_poly.pdbx_seq_one_letter_code
_entity_poly.pdbx_strand_id
1 'polypeptide(L)'
;TLGARKLKKIGQQKNPEEEHPGQEAPEVPHNMSPKSGPSLNSQMVFLNILESIEPEVVNAGHDCGQPDSAAGLLTSLNELGERQLVKVVKWAKGLPGFRNLHVDNQMTVIQQS
;
A
#
# COMPACT_ATOMS: atom_id res chain seq x y z
N THR A 1 6.08 -30.89 -34.58
CA THR A 1 7.27 -30.53 -35.36
C THR A 1 8.44 -30.42 -34.39
N LEU A 2 9.40 -31.36 -34.47
CA LEU A 2 10.61 -31.34 -33.64
C LEU A 2 11.69 -30.58 -34.43
N GLY A 3 12.16 -29.45 -33.91
CA GLY A 3 13.33 -28.75 -34.41
C GLY A 3 14.56 -29.11 -33.60
N ALA A 4 15.50 -29.82 -34.21
CA ALA A 4 16.82 -30.13 -33.66
C ALA A 4 17.92 -29.42 -34.48
N ARG A 5 19.11 -29.27 -33.84
CA ARG A 5 20.46 -28.99 -34.41
C ARG A 5 20.86 -27.51 -34.57
N LYS A 6 22.13 -27.07 -34.54
CA LYS A 6 23.43 -27.40 -33.88
C LYS A 6 24.42 -26.33 -34.40
N LEU A 7 25.23 -25.74 -33.51
CA LEU A 7 26.52 -25.02 -33.60
C LEU A 7 27.21 -24.73 -34.97
N LYS A 8 27.88 -23.55 -35.07
CA LYS A 8 29.25 -23.24 -35.60
C LYS A 8 29.51 -21.72 -35.40
N LYS A 9 30.50 -21.21 -34.66
CA LYS A 9 31.99 -21.18 -34.72
C LYS A 9 32.61 -20.18 -35.75
N ILE A 10 33.35 -19.22 -35.16
CA ILE A 10 34.54 -18.46 -35.60
C ILE A 10 34.37 -17.10 -36.29
N GLY A 11 35.06 -16.10 -35.73
CA GLY A 11 35.47 -14.84 -36.35
C GLY A 11 36.57 -14.21 -35.49
N GLN A 12 37.83 -14.45 -35.85
CA GLN A 12 39.04 -13.86 -35.25
C GLN A 12 39.17 -12.39 -35.68
N GLN A 13 39.71 -11.53 -34.81
CA GLN A 13 40.66 -10.49 -35.23
C GLN A 13 41.65 -10.12 -34.09
N LYS A 14 42.94 -10.34 -34.39
CA LYS A 14 44.22 -9.73 -33.95
C LYS A 14 44.11 -8.31 -33.35
N ASN A 15 44.99 -7.71 -32.52
CA ASN A 15 46.30 -7.91 -31.81
C ASN A 15 46.59 -6.48 -31.18
N PRO A 16 47.68 -6.14 -30.45
CA PRO A 16 48.71 -6.91 -29.76
C PRO A 16 48.89 -6.58 -28.26
N GLU A 17 49.79 -7.37 -27.70
CA GLU A 17 50.38 -7.43 -26.37
C GLU A 17 51.30 -6.24 -26.02
N GLU A 18 51.23 -5.74 -24.79
CA GLU A 18 52.41 -5.26 -24.03
C GLU A 18 52.18 -5.44 -22.52
N GLU A 19 53.29 -5.57 -21.79
CA GLU A 19 53.50 -6.43 -20.62
C GLU A 19 53.64 -5.64 -19.29
N HIS A 20 52.86 -6.02 -18.25
CA HIS A 20 53.06 -5.87 -16.77
C HIS A 20 53.17 -4.46 -16.08
N PRO A 21 53.03 -4.36 -14.73
CA PRO A 21 51.89 -4.73 -13.89
C PRO A 21 51.45 -3.55 -12.96
N GLY A 22 50.16 -3.42 -12.67
CA GLY A 22 49.68 -2.42 -11.71
C GLY A 22 48.31 -2.79 -11.17
N GLN A 23 48.27 -3.12 -9.88
CA GLN A 23 47.04 -3.35 -9.11
C GLN A 23 46.13 -2.12 -9.16
N GLU A 24 44.85 -2.29 -9.47
CA GLU A 24 43.74 -1.71 -8.69
C GLU A 24 42.39 -2.23 -9.23
N ALA A 25 41.52 -2.61 -8.28
CA ALA A 25 40.23 -3.25 -8.53
C ALA A 25 39.16 -2.21 -8.99
N PRO A 26 38.05 -2.66 -9.62
CA PRO A 26 37.16 -1.78 -10.37
C PRO A 26 36.25 -0.92 -9.48
N GLU A 27 36.16 0.37 -9.81
CA GLU A 27 35.15 1.31 -9.33
C GLU A 27 33.75 0.82 -9.75
N VAL A 28 32.95 0.38 -8.77
CA VAL A 28 31.54 0.03 -8.97
C VAL A 28 30.72 1.30 -8.74
N PRO A 29 29.81 1.69 -9.66
CA PRO A 29 28.99 2.88 -9.47
C PRO A 29 28.17 2.76 -8.19
N HIS A 30 28.31 3.80 -7.37
CA HIS A 30 27.59 4.08 -6.13
C HIS A 30 26.12 3.68 -6.23
N ASN A 31 25.84 2.54 -5.60
CA ASN A 31 24.52 1.98 -5.41
C ASN A 31 23.66 3.03 -4.67
N MET A 32 22.59 3.49 -5.33
CA MET A 32 21.64 4.40 -4.71
C MET A 32 21.09 3.75 -3.45
N SER A 33 21.48 4.31 -2.31
CA SER A 33 21.03 3.86 -0.99
C SER A 33 19.49 3.79 -0.98
N PRO A 34 18.89 2.68 -0.50
CA PRO A 34 17.45 2.60 -0.37
C PRO A 34 17.02 3.68 0.62
N LYS A 35 16.18 4.60 0.14
CA LYS A 35 15.52 5.66 0.90
C LYS A 35 15.10 5.07 2.25
N SER A 36 15.75 5.51 3.32
CA SER A 36 15.58 4.98 4.67
C SER A 36 14.08 5.00 4.98
N GLY A 37 13.54 3.85 5.39
CA GLY A 37 12.14 3.77 5.83
C GLY A 37 11.85 4.79 6.94
N PRO A 38 10.56 5.05 7.25
CA PRO A 38 10.21 5.98 8.31
C PRO A 38 10.95 5.58 9.61
N SER A 39 11.56 6.57 10.26
CA SER A 39 12.26 6.33 11.54
C SER A 39 11.30 5.67 12.54
N LEU A 40 11.83 4.87 13.48
CA LEU A 40 11.01 4.22 14.52
C LEU A 40 10.14 5.23 15.28
N ASN A 41 10.65 6.45 15.48
CA ASN A 41 9.90 7.54 16.09
C ASN A 41 8.70 7.96 15.22
N SER A 42 8.87 8.10 13.91
CA SER A 42 7.77 8.41 12.97
C SER A 42 6.71 7.30 12.95
N GLN A 43 7.14 6.04 13.02
CA GLN A 43 6.21 4.89 13.10
C GLN A 43 5.38 4.91 14.40
N MET A 44 6.00 5.17 15.55
CA MET A 44 5.27 5.31 16.82
C MET A 44 4.26 6.46 16.80
N VAL A 45 4.64 7.62 16.27
CA VAL A 45 3.73 8.77 16.14
C VAL A 45 2.53 8.41 15.26
N PHE A 46 2.77 7.72 14.14
CA PHE A 46 1.69 7.27 13.26
C PHE A 46 0.72 6.31 13.97
N LEU A 47 1.24 5.32 14.70
CA LEU A 47 0.41 4.39 15.48
C LEU A 47 -0.41 5.10 16.55
N ASN A 48 0.20 6.03 17.30
CA ASN A 48 -0.51 6.82 18.31
C ASN A 48 -1.65 7.65 17.71
N ILE A 49 -1.45 8.20 16.49
CA ILE A 49 -2.51 8.91 15.79
C ILE A 49 -3.65 7.96 15.46
N LEU A 50 -3.36 6.78 14.88
CA LEU A 50 -4.38 5.78 14.52
C LEU A 50 -5.22 5.34 15.73
N GLU A 51 -4.57 5.06 16.86
CA GLU A 51 -5.23 4.73 18.13
C GLU A 51 -6.13 5.87 18.60
N SER A 52 -5.64 7.12 18.53
CA SER A 52 -6.40 8.28 19.00
C SER A 52 -7.64 8.63 18.16
N ILE A 53 -7.67 8.22 16.89
CA ILE A 53 -8.77 8.51 15.97
C ILE A 53 -9.72 7.33 15.78
N GLU A 54 -9.47 6.18 16.42
CA GLU A 54 -10.24 4.97 16.26
C GLU A 54 -11.75 5.23 16.51
N PRO A 55 -12.64 4.82 15.58
CA PRO A 55 -14.06 5.05 15.75
C PRO A 55 -14.63 4.16 16.84
N GLU A 56 -15.41 4.76 17.74
CA GLU A 56 -16.20 4.00 18.72
C GLU A 56 -17.18 3.04 18.05
N VAL A 57 -17.44 1.92 18.72
CA VAL A 57 -18.45 0.94 18.31
C VAL A 57 -19.83 1.58 18.28
N VAL A 58 -20.57 1.32 17.20
CA VAL A 58 -21.97 1.74 17.04
C VAL A 58 -22.85 0.50 16.94
N ASN A 59 -24.06 0.59 17.52
CA ASN A 59 -25.05 -0.47 17.46
C ASN A 59 -26.13 -0.14 16.41
N ALA A 60 -26.69 -1.18 15.78
CA ALA A 60 -27.82 -1.07 14.86
C ALA A 60 -29.06 -0.46 15.54
N GLY A 61 -29.21 -0.67 16.86
CA GLY A 61 -30.42 -0.23 17.57
C GLY A 61 -31.65 -1.07 17.21
N HIS A 62 -31.42 -2.31 16.80
CA HIS A 62 -32.46 -3.28 16.48
C HIS A 62 -33.31 -3.60 17.72
N ASP A 63 -34.64 -3.56 17.58
CA ASP A 63 -35.57 -3.94 18.64
C ASP A 63 -35.73 -5.46 18.70
N CYS A 64 -35.03 -6.08 19.65
CA CYS A 64 -35.10 -7.53 19.89
C CYS A 64 -36.43 -8.01 20.50
N GLY A 65 -37.37 -7.10 20.80
CA GLY A 65 -38.72 -7.44 21.22
C GLY A 65 -39.68 -7.78 20.08
N GLN A 66 -39.30 -7.49 18.83
CA GLN A 66 -40.09 -7.81 17.63
C GLN A 66 -39.60 -9.11 16.98
N PRO A 67 -40.48 -9.88 16.29
CA PRO A 67 -40.04 -11.04 15.53
C PRO A 67 -39.16 -10.63 14.35
N ASP A 68 -38.04 -11.34 14.18
CA ASP A 68 -37.12 -11.11 13.08
C ASP A 68 -37.79 -11.35 11.72
N SER A 69 -37.78 -10.31 10.90
CA SER A 69 -38.15 -10.40 9.48
C SER A 69 -36.99 -9.92 8.63
N ALA A 70 -36.86 -10.47 7.42
CA ALA A 70 -35.79 -10.07 6.51
C ALA A 70 -35.78 -8.56 6.24
N ALA A 71 -36.96 -7.96 6.05
CA ALA A 71 -37.10 -6.52 5.85
C ALA A 71 -36.67 -5.71 7.09
N GLY A 72 -37.04 -6.15 8.30
CA GLY A 72 -36.65 -5.49 9.55
C GLY A 72 -35.14 -5.54 9.78
N LEU A 73 -34.53 -6.71 9.59
CA LEU A 73 -33.08 -6.89 9.71
C LEU A 73 -32.30 -6.05 8.69
N LEU A 74 -32.74 -6.03 7.42
CA LEU A 74 -32.11 -5.19 6.39
C LEU A 74 -32.21 -3.70 6.72
N THR A 75 -33.34 -3.26 7.28
CA THR A 75 -33.50 -1.87 7.73
C THR A 75 -32.52 -1.54 8.86
N SER A 76 -32.43 -2.39 9.89
CA SER A 76 -31.46 -2.20 10.98
C SER A 76 -30.00 -2.23 10.50
N LEU A 77 -29.68 -3.07 9.50
CA LEU A 77 -28.34 -3.10 8.89
C LEU A 77 -28.04 -1.83 8.09
N ASN A 78 -29.01 -1.30 7.33
CA ASN A 78 -28.83 -0.04 6.61
C ASN A 78 -28.61 1.13 7.58
N GLU A 79 -29.41 1.22 8.64
CA GLU A 79 -29.23 2.24 9.67
C GLU A 79 -27.88 2.14 10.38
N LEU A 80 -27.41 0.91 10.64
CA LEU A 80 -26.07 0.68 11.16
C LEU A 80 -25.00 1.18 10.17
N GLY A 81 -25.14 0.84 8.89
CA GLY A 81 -24.23 1.26 7.82
C GLY A 81 -24.14 2.77 7.69
N GLU A 82 -25.26 3.49 7.77
CA GLU A 82 -25.28 4.96 7.77
C GLU A 82 -24.53 5.55 8.96
N ARG A 83 -24.75 5.01 10.17
CA ARG A 83 -24.03 5.46 11.39
C ARG A 83 -22.54 5.18 11.29
N GLN A 84 -22.16 4.01 10.79
CA GLN A 84 -20.76 3.64 10.57
C GLN A 84 -20.10 4.54 9.53
N LEU A 85 -20.80 4.87 8.43
CA LEU A 85 -20.27 5.75 7.39
C LEU A 85 -19.88 7.13 7.95
N VAL A 86 -20.70 7.71 8.82
CA VAL A 86 -20.35 8.97 9.50
C VAL A 86 -19.05 8.85 10.30
N LYS A 87 -18.87 7.71 11.01
CA LYS A 87 -17.65 7.42 11.77
C LYS A 87 -16.44 7.23 10.85
N VAL A 88 -16.59 6.50 9.75
CA VAL A 88 -15.54 6.29 8.73
C VAL A 88 -15.10 7.61 8.11
N VAL A 89 -16.04 8.50 7.75
CA VAL A 89 -15.71 9.82 7.20
C VAL A 89 -14.92 10.66 8.21
N LYS A 90 -15.29 10.62 9.49
CA LYS A 90 -14.56 11.32 10.56
C LYS A 90 -13.17 10.72 10.77
N TRP A 91 -13.06 9.40 10.79
CA TRP A 91 -11.80 8.67 10.91
C TRP A 91 -10.86 8.99 9.75
N ALA A 92 -11.34 8.91 8.51
CA ALA A 92 -10.56 9.22 7.30
C ALA A 92 -10.01 10.65 7.34
N LYS A 93 -10.80 11.63 7.78
CA LYS A 93 -10.33 13.02 7.96
C LYS A 93 -9.23 13.18 9.02
N GLY A 94 -9.14 12.24 9.97
CA GLY A 94 -8.08 12.18 10.98
C GLY A 94 -6.78 11.54 10.49
N LEU A 95 -6.80 10.83 9.35
CA LEU A 95 -5.61 10.17 8.82
C LEU A 95 -4.55 11.17 8.33
N PRO A 96 -3.27 11.00 8.71
CA PRO A 96 -2.18 11.80 8.19
C PRO A 96 -2.12 11.74 6.66
N GLY A 97 -2.16 12.91 6.00
CA GLY A 97 -2.08 13.02 4.54
C GLY A 97 -3.41 12.88 3.80
N PHE A 98 -4.49 12.36 4.41
CA PHE A 98 -5.78 12.20 3.72
C PHE A 98 -6.37 13.54 3.27
N ARG A 99 -6.28 14.56 4.13
CA ARG A 99 -6.75 15.92 3.81
C ARG A 99 -5.94 16.64 2.74
N ASN A 100 -4.77 16.10 2.36
CA ASN A 100 -3.94 16.64 1.28
C ASN A 100 -4.41 16.18 -0.10
N LEU A 101 -5.28 15.16 -0.16
CA LEU A 101 -5.88 14.71 -1.41
C LEU A 101 -6.92 15.72 -1.90
N HIS A 102 -7.13 15.78 -3.22
CA HIS A 102 -8.26 16.52 -3.79
C HIS A 102 -9.59 16.02 -3.22
N VAL A 103 -10.59 16.89 -3.08
CA VAL A 103 -11.89 16.54 -2.48
C VAL A 103 -12.56 15.38 -3.22
N ASP A 104 -12.49 15.35 -4.55
CA ASP A 104 -13.04 14.26 -5.35
C ASP A 104 -12.34 12.92 -5.07
N ASN A 105 -11.03 12.96 -4.83
CA ASN A 105 -10.25 11.78 -4.48
C ASN A 105 -10.58 11.31 -3.06
N GLN A 106 -10.78 12.23 -2.11
CA GLN A 106 -11.25 11.87 -0.76
C GLN A 106 -12.63 11.17 -0.84
N MET A 107 -13.55 11.74 -1.62
CA MET A 107 -14.89 11.16 -1.81
C MET A 107 -14.83 9.82 -2.52
N THR A 108 -13.96 9.65 -3.51
CA THR A 108 -13.78 8.39 -4.25
C THR A 108 -13.25 7.29 -3.33
N VAL A 109 -12.21 7.58 -2.54
CA VAL A 109 -11.65 6.61 -1.59
C VAL A 109 -12.71 6.16 -0.58
N ILE A 110 -13.50 7.08 -0.03
CA ILE A 110 -14.56 6.74 0.94
C ILE A 110 -15.65 5.86 0.31
N GLN A 111 -15.98 6.06 -0.96
CA GLN A 111 -17.06 5.33 -1.64
C GLN A 111 -16.63 3.97 -2.22
N GLN A 112 -15.34 3.77 -2.50
CA GLN A 112 -14.81 2.58 -3.18
C GLN A 112 -14.01 1.63 -2.28
N SER A 113 -13.79 1.99 -1.00
CA SER A 113 -13.08 1.15 -0.04
C SER A 113 -13.97 0.11 0.61
#